data_AF-A0A7X8XKD4-F1
#
_entry.id   AF-A0A7X8XKD4-F1
#
_cell.length_a   1.000
_cell.length_b   1.000
_cell.length_c   1.000
_cell.angle_alpha   90.00
_cell.angle_beta   90.00
_cell.angle_gamma   90.00
#
_symmetry.space_group_name_H-M   'P 1'
#
loop_
_entity.id
_entity.type
_entity.pdbx_description
1 polymer ?
#
loop_
_entity_poly.entity_id
_entity_poly.type
_entity_poly.pdbx_seq_one_letter_code
_entity_poly.pdbx_strand_id
1 'polypeptide(L)'
;DNLLTYFDLGADYVFSECEYPESTTFHAMRVWIGYKLKCNPKQPLAPLITRFMEGYYGAAAPYMKAYYDYLVKRQASAPELDTRGVVERDYLDAEFFRTVEPLLDKALTVVGSDPDRTLHILNERVPFDIARVICQPVIPAFKPDVTEVKKRLSNDWHRFIERYLTGITRRRSQEQMQRFFQEYAEKKSGTKYPVPGEVEGRELYEITFSDFNQLKSLQFYGTRMKHDPDAAGGQAMGVDKSPRIADPGDFHAKEFHLGLQDRKNNKSLLFTILSREQIFQDEKYHWYSVGTVELSPSTLLWLHPSWYLQQNLSYFYTPNDPAGNRYHIYVSLKFCGPAYVKNSNRENAFWLDRILLVREKCESL
;
A
#
# COMPACT_ATOMS: atom_id res chain seq x y z
N ASP A 1 -20.14 13.14 -21.02
CA ASP A 1 -20.34 14.50 -20.47
C ASP A 1 -19.06 15.33 -20.56
N ASN A 2 -18.00 15.05 -19.80
CA ASN A 2 -16.77 15.87 -19.83
C ASN A 2 -16.19 16.14 -21.24
N LEU A 3 -16.10 15.12 -22.10
CA LEU A 3 -15.60 15.31 -23.47
C LEU A 3 -16.50 16.19 -24.35
N LEU A 4 -17.83 16.14 -24.13
CA LEU A 4 -18.78 17.03 -24.79
C LEU A 4 -18.59 18.46 -24.29
N THR A 5 -18.44 18.65 -22.98
CA THR A 5 -18.16 19.96 -22.39
C THR A 5 -16.91 20.60 -23.00
N TYR A 6 -15.80 19.87 -23.12
CA TYR A 6 -14.58 20.40 -23.74
C TYR A 6 -14.79 20.74 -25.22
N PHE A 7 -15.50 19.88 -25.95
CA PHE A 7 -15.84 20.15 -27.36
C PHE A 7 -16.69 21.41 -27.51
N ASP A 8 -17.71 21.60 -26.68
CA ASP A 8 -18.60 22.76 -26.71
C ASP A 8 -17.87 24.06 -26.30
N LEU A 9 -16.82 23.95 -25.48
CA LEU A 9 -15.92 25.05 -25.14
C LEU A 9 -14.88 25.37 -26.24
N GLY A 10 -14.90 24.64 -27.37
CA GLY A 10 -13.98 24.85 -28.48
C GLY A 10 -12.60 24.25 -28.28
N ALA A 11 -12.43 23.26 -27.40
CA ALA A 11 -11.15 22.59 -27.24
C ALA A 11 -10.83 21.70 -28.45
N ASP A 12 -9.70 21.97 -29.12
CA ASP A 12 -9.22 21.16 -30.24
C ASP A 12 -8.60 19.82 -29.81
N TYR A 13 -8.07 19.76 -28.58
CA TYR A 13 -7.38 18.59 -28.05
C TYR A 13 -7.73 18.32 -26.59
N VAL A 14 -7.98 17.06 -26.26
CA VAL A 14 -8.19 16.58 -24.89
C VAL A 14 -7.27 15.40 -24.59
N PHE A 15 -6.31 15.65 -23.70
CA PHE A 15 -5.50 14.59 -23.09
C PHE A 15 -6.21 14.02 -21.87
N SER A 16 -6.19 12.70 -21.72
CA SER A 16 -6.77 12.02 -20.57
C SER A 16 -6.02 10.73 -20.33
N GLU A 17 -5.67 10.47 -19.07
CA GLU A 17 -4.93 9.28 -18.68
C GLU A 17 -5.90 8.22 -18.13
N CYS A 18 -5.62 6.96 -18.47
CA CYS A 18 -6.25 5.80 -17.86
C CYS A 18 -5.12 4.84 -17.49
N GLU A 19 -4.36 5.21 -16.47
CA GLU A 19 -3.20 4.46 -16.01
C GLU A 19 -3.63 3.17 -15.28
N TYR A 20 -2.66 2.28 -15.05
CA TYR A 20 -2.81 1.08 -14.21
C TYR A 20 -3.92 0.10 -14.65
N PRO A 21 -3.77 -0.56 -15.81
CA PRO A 21 -4.71 -1.58 -16.28
C PRO A 21 -4.96 -2.72 -15.30
N GLU A 22 -4.02 -3.02 -14.40
CA GLU A 22 -4.17 -4.08 -13.39
C GLU A 22 -5.06 -3.69 -12.19
N SER A 23 -5.26 -2.39 -11.93
CA SER A 23 -6.00 -1.91 -10.76
C SER A 23 -7.37 -1.33 -11.10
N THR A 24 -7.77 -1.39 -12.38
CA THR A 24 -8.99 -0.76 -12.89
C THR A 24 -9.81 -1.74 -13.71
N THR A 25 -11.09 -1.89 -13.35
CA THR A 25 -12.06 -2.68 -14.13
C THR A 25 -12.42 -1.98 -15.44
N PHE A 26 -12.66 -2.77 -16.47
CA PHE A 26 -13.04 -2.42 -17.83
C PHE A 26 -12.03 -1.47 -18.49
N HIS A 27 -10.73 -1.58 -18.17
CA HIS A 27 -9.68 -0.69 -18.68
C HIS A 27 -9.66 -0.61 -20.21
N ALA A 28 -9.63 -1.76 -20.89
CA ALA A 28 -9.61 -1.82 -22.35
C ALA A 28 -10.85 -1.15 -22.97
N MET A 29 -12.02 -1.32 -22.34
CA MET A 29 -13.26 -0.65 -22.76
C MET A 29 -13.16 0.87 -22.57
N ARG A 30 -12.70 1.34 -21.40
CA ARG A 30 -12.54 2.77 -21.10
C ARG A 30 -11.60 3.44 -22.10
N VAL A 31 -10.48 2.78 -22.43
CA VAL A 31 -9.54 3.27 -23.45
C VAL A 31 -10.19 3.30 -24.83
N TRP A 32 -10.80 2.19 -25.27
CA TRP A 32 -11.40 2.10 -26.61
C TRP A 32 -12.56 3.09 -26.80
N ILE A 33 -13.50 3.14 -25.86
CA ILE A 33 -14.62 4.10 -25.88
C ILE A 33 -14.10 5.53 -25.80
N GLY A 34 -13.12 5.80 -24.91
CA GLY A 34 -12.50 7.11 -24.77
C GLY A 34 -11.92 7.61 -26.10
N TYR A 35 -11.17 6.78 -26.83
CA TYR A 35 -10.68 7.13 -28.16
C TYR A 35 -11.80 7.38 -29.16
N LYS A 36 -12.84 6.53 -29.18
CA LYS A 36 -13.98 6.75 -30.06
C LYS A 36 -14.62 8.10 -29.78
N LEU A 37 -14.87 8.45 -28.52
CA LEU A 37 -15.52 9.71 -28.13
C LEU A 37 -14.63 10.92 -28.39
N LYS A 38 -13.30 10.80 -28.32
CA LYS A 38 -12.39 11.88 -28.73
C LYS A 38 -12.46 12.17 -30.23
N CYS A 39 -12.64 11.14 -31.06
CA CYS A 39 -12.81 11.33 -32.52
C CYS A 39 -14.19 11.92 -32.87
N ASN A 40 -15.24 11.55 -32.13
CA ASN A 40 -16.59 12.09 -32.32
C ASN A 40 -17.29 12.24 -30.96
N PRO A 41 -17.18 13.42 -30.31
CA PRO A 41 -17.76 13.63 -28.98
C PRO A 41 -19.28 13.50 -28.93
N LYS A 42 -19.96 13.75 -30.06
CA LYS A 42 -21.44 13.74 -30.15
C LYS A 42 -22.04 12.36 -30.38
N GLN A 43 -21.24 11.32 -30.60
CA GLN A 43 -21.79 9.99 -30.82
C GLN A 43 -22.37 9.39 -29.52
N PRO A 44 -23.45 8.60 -29.60
CA PRO A 44 -24.06 7.99 -28.43
C PRO A 44 -23.16 6.92 -27.79
N LEU A 45 -23.13 6.89 -26.45
CA LEU A 45 -22.29 5.96 -25.68
C LEU A 45 -22.81 4.51 -25.72
N ALA A 46 -24.13 4.30 -25.58
CA ALA A 46 -24.69 2.96 -25.41
C ALA A 46 -24.35 1.99 -26.57
N PRO A 47 -24.43 2.39 -27.86
CA PRO A 47 -24.02 1.52 -28.97
C PRO A 47 -22.53 1.16 -28.94
N LEU A 48 -21.66 2.04 -28.45
CA LEU A 48 -20.23 1.74 -28.29
C LEU A 48 -20.00 0.67 -27.23
N ILE A 49 -20.68 0.77 -26.09
CA ILE A 49 -20.60 -0.23 -25.02
C ILE A 49 -21.04 -1.59 -25.55
N THR A 50 -22.20 -1.69 -26.21
CA THR A 50 -22.69 -2.95 -26.78
C THR A 50 -21.69 -3.54 -27.77
N ARG A 51 -21.21 -2.73 -28.72
CA ARG A 51 -20.21 -3.16 -29.71
C ARG A 51 -18.93 -3.67 -29.05
N PHE A 52 -18.44 -2.97 -28.02
CA PHE A 52 -17.25 -3.40 -27.30
C PHE A 52 -17.51 -4.73 -26.59
N MET A 53 -18.60 -4.86 -25.85
CA MET A 53 -18.90 -6.06 -25.07
C MET A 53 -18.99 -7.31 -25.96
N GLU A 54 -19.75 -7.22 -27.05
CA GLU A 54 -19.90 -8.31 -28.03
C GLU A 54 -18.57 -8.64 -28.71
N GLY A 55 -17.85 -7.61 -29.15
CA GLY A 55 -16.59 -7.77 -29.87
C GLY A 55 -15.41 -8.20 -29.00
N TYR A 56 -15.38 -7.85 -27.71
CA TYR A 56 -14.25 -8.08 -26.79
C TYR A 56 -14.46 -9.26 -25.84
N TYR A 57 -15.71 -9.58 -25.46
CA TYR A 57 -16.01 -10.73 -24.60
C TYR A 57 -16.76 -11.86 -25.33
N GLY A 58 -17.29 -11.64 -26.54
CA GLY A 58 -17.96 -12.69 -27.32
C GLY A 58 -19.17 -13.27 -26.59
N ALA A 59 -19.22 -14.60 -26.43
CA ALA A 59 -20.30 -15.30 -25.72
C ALA A 59 -20.48 -14.82 -24.25
N ALA A 60 -19.42 -14.29 -23.63
CA ALA A 60 -19.50 -13.72 -22.28
C ALA A 60 -20.11 -12.31 -22.21
N ALA A 61 -20.38 -11.67 -23.35
CA ALA A 61 -20.87 -10.29 -23.39
C ALA A 61 -22.09 -10.02 -22.49
N PRO A 62 -23.13 -10.89 -22.41
CA PRO A 62 -24.27 -10.65 -21.52
C PRO A 62 -23.88 -10.59 -20.03
N TYR A 63 -22.95 -11.44 -19.59
CA TYR A 63 -22.51 -11.49 -18.19
C TYR A 63 -21.57 -10.33 -17.84
N MET A 64 -20.67 -9.99 -18.75
CA MET A 64 -19.77 -8.85 -18.57
C MET A 64 -20.52 -7.52 -18.62
N LYS A 65 -21.57 -7.43 -19.45
CA LYS A 65 -22.47 -6.28 -19.46
C LYS A 65 -23.27 -6.17 -18.17
N ALA A 66 -23.80 -7.28 -17.64
CA ALA A 66 -24.48 -7.28 -16.35
C ALA A 66 -23.55 -6.84 -15.21
N TYR A 67 -22.28 -7.27 -15.22
CA TYR A 67 -21.28 -6.78 -14.27
C TYR A 67 -21.06 -5.28 -14.41
N TYR A 68 -20.81 -4.79 -15.63
CA TYR A 68 -20.64 -3.37 -15.90
C TYR A 68 -21.83 -2.52 -15.42
N ASP A 69 -23.06 -2.91 -15.80
CA ASP A 69 -24.27 -2.18 -15.44
C ASP A 69 -24.49 -2.15 -13.92
N TYR A 70 -24.21 -3.27 -13.24
CA TYR A 70 -24.29 -3.33 -11.80
C TYR A 70 -23.22 -2.46 -11.12
N LEU A 71 -21.98 -2.48 -11.60
CA LEU A 71 -20.91 -1.61 -11.11
C LEU A 71 -21.28 -0.13 -11.27
N VAL A 72 -21.75 0.28 -12.46
CA VAL A 72 -22.20 1.66 -12.72
C VAL A 72 -23.33 2.07 -11.79
N LYS A 73 -24.34 1.19 -11.58
CA LYS A 73 -25.44 1.43 -10.65
C LYS A 73 -24.93 1.67 -9.22
N ARG A 74 -24.01 0.83 -8.76
CA ARG A 74 -23.44 0.87 -7.40
C ARG A 74 -22.52 2.10 -7.20
N GLN A 75 -21.83 2.53 -8.25
CA GLN A 75 -21.05 3.76 -8.26
C GLN A 75 -21.92 5.02 -8.26
N ALA A 76 -23.07 5.01 -8.94
CA ALA A 76 -23.99 6.14 -8.95
C ALA A 76 -24.59 6.44 -7.57
N SER A 77 -24.65 5.45 -6.67
CA SER A 77 -25.03 5.64 -5.26
C SER A 77 -23.89 6.12 -4.37
N ALA A 78 -22.65 6.23 -4.87
CA ALA A 78 -21.52 6.69 -4.10
C ALA A 78 -21.38 8.22 -4.20
N PRO A 79 -21.17 8.93 -3.08
CA PRO A 79 -21.11 10.40 -3.08
C PRO A 79 -19.86 10.95 -3.79
N GLU A 80 -18.74 10.21 -3.82
CA GLU A 80 -17.50 10.59 -4.51
C GLU A 80 -16.76 9.34 -5.03
N LEU A 81 -16.28 9.39 -6.29
CA LEU A 81 -15.57 8.26 -6.93
C LEU A 81 -14.05 8.45 -7.02
N ASP A 82 -13.55 9.68 -7.01
CA ASP A 82 -12.14 10.00 -7.35
C ASP A 82 -11.18 10.12 -6.15
N THR A 83 -11.68 10.08 -4.91
CA THR A 83 -10.91 10.42 -3.70
C THR A 83 -10.79 9.29 -2.68
N ARG A 84 -11.49 8.17 -2.91
CA ARG A 84 -11.65 7.09 -1.94
C ARG A 84 -10.81 5.86 -2.27
N GLY A 85 -10.02 5.42 -1.28
CA GLY A 85 -9.36 4.12 -1.28
C GLY A 85 -10.39 2.99 -1.33
N VAL A 86 -9.94 1.77 -1.67
CA VAL A 86 -10.86 0.64 -1.92
C VAL A 86 -11.80 0.35 -0.74
N VAL A 87 -11.31 0.37 0.50
CA VAL A 87 -12.13 0.16 1.71
C VAL A 87 -13.12 1.30 1.97
N GLU A 88 -12.81 2.51 1.52
CA GLU A 88 -13.65 3.71 1.72
C GLU A 88 -14.80 3.78 0.69
N ARG A 89 -14.84 2.86 -0.27
CA ARG A 89 -15.90 2.76 -1.26
C ARG A 89 -17.03 1.89 -0.70
N ASP A 90 -18.01 2.55 -0.12
CA ASP A 90 -19.18 1.92 0.53
C ASP A 90 -19.91 0.92 -0.36
N TYR A 91 -19.79 1.07 -1.69
CA TYR A 91 -20.43 0.19 -2.65
C TYR A 91 -19.73 -1.17 -2.83
N LEU A 92 -18.48 -1.33 -2.37
CA LEU A 92 -17.70 -2.58 -2.41
C LEU A 92 -17.96 -3.44 -1.16
N ASP A 93 -19.23 -3.80 -0.96
CA ASP A 93 -19.71 -4.58 0.17
C ASP A 93 -19.95 -6.06 -0.18
N ALA A 94 -20.45 -6.84 0.78
CA ALA A 94 -20.74 -8.26 0.59
C ALA A 94 -21.79 -8.53 -0.51
N GLU A 95 -22.75 -7.61 -0.72
CA GLU A 95 -23.73 -7.74 -1.80
C GLU A 95 -23.06 -7.60 -3.15
N PHE A 96 -22.16 -6.62 -3.29
CA PHE A 96 -21.44 -6.40 -4.53
C PHE A 96 -20.67 -7.64 -4.96
N PHE A 97 -19.88 -8.21 -4.05
CA PHE A 97 -19.10 -9.41 -4.34
C PHE A 97 -20.00 -10.63 -4.64
N ARG A 98 -21.14 -10.77 -3.95
CA ARG A 98 -22.11 -11.87 -4.19
C ARG A 98 -22.77 -11.77 -5.55
N THR A 99 -22.99 -10.56 -6.04
CA THR A 99 -23.59 -10.33 -7.36
C THR A 99 -22.57 -10.55 -8.47
N VAL A 100 -21.33 -10.08 -8.31
CA VAL A 100 -20.33 -10.07 -9.39
C VAL A 100 -19.59 -11.40 -9.54
N GLU A 101 -19.25 -12.10 -8.46
CA GLU A 101 -18.50 -13.37 -8.52
C GLU A 101 -19.18 -14.39 -9.47
N PRO A 102 -20.51 -14.65 -9.40
CA PRO A 102 -21.16 -15.60 -10.30
C PRO A 102 -21.23 -15.11 -11.75
N LEU A 103 -21.21 -13.80 -11.99
CA LEU A 103 -21.21 -13.25 -13.35
C LEU A 103 -19.87 -13.53 -14.04
N LEU A 104 -18.76 -13.35 -13.32
CA LEU A 104 -17.43 -13.68 -13.81
C LEU A 104 -17.26 -15.18 -14.03
N ASP A 105 -17.81 -16.03 -13.15
CA ASP A 105 -17.76 -17.50 -13.33
C ASP A 105 -18.56 -17.95 -14.55
N LYS A 106 -19.76 -17.39 -14.76
CA LYS A 106 -20.56 -17.66 -15.96
C LYS A 106 -19.85 -17.17 -17.22
N ALA A 107 -19.24 -15.98 -17.18
CA ALA A 107 -18.45 -15.46 -18.28
C ALA A 107 -17.32 -16.43 -18.67
N LEU A 108 -16.53 -16.91 -17.70
CA LEU A 108 -15.47 -17.88 -17.94
C LEU A 108 -16.02 -19.21 -18.49
N THR A 109 -17.17 -19.66 -17.98
CA THR A 109 -17.79 -20.91 -18.42
C THR A 109 -18.20 -20.85 -19.89
N VAL A 110 -18.83 -19.75 -20.34
CA VAL A 110 -19.37 -19.66 -21.70
C VAL A 110 -18.33 -19.40 -22.78
N VAL A 111 -17.15 -18.86 -22.43
CA VAL A 111 -16.05 -18.72 -23.40
C VAL A 111 -15.29 -20.04 -23.62
N GLY A 112 -15.45 -21.01 -22.71
CA GLY A 112 -14.88 -22.34 -22.85
C GLY A 112 -13.35 -22.31 -23.00
N SER A 113 -12.85 -22.90 -24.09
CA SER A 113 -11.42 -23.02 -24.36
C SER A 113 -10.81 -21.88 -25.18
N ASP A 114 -11.53 -20.78 -25.42
CA ASP A 114 -10.99 -19.59 -26.10
C ASP A 114 -9.96 -18.88 -25.19
N PRO A 115 -8.66 -18.93 -25.50
CA PRO A 115 -7.62 -18.42 -24.61
C PRO A 115 -7.62 -16.89 -24.51
N ASP A 116 -7.94 -16.17 -25.59
CA ASP A 116 -7.94 -14.71 -25.60
C ASP A 116 -9.14 -14.17 -24.82
N ARG A 117 -10.33 -14.73 -25.05
CA ARG A 117 -11.55 -14.34 -24.30
C ARG A 117 -11.44 -14.70 -22.82
N THR A 118 -10.87 -15.86 -22.51
CA THR A 118 -10.56 -16.24 -21.13
C THR A 118 -9.70 -15.16 -20.47
N LEU A 119 -8.60 -14.76 -21.12
CA LEU A 119 -7.71 -13.77 -20.56
C LEU A 119 -8.39 -12.41 -20.38
N HIS A 120 -9.24 -11.98 -21.33
CA HIS A 120 -10.01 -10.75 -21.18
C HIS A 120 -10.87 -10.73 -19.92
N ILE A 121 -11.49 -11.86 -19.56
CA ILE A 121 -12.30 -11.97 -18.34
C ILE A 121 -11.42 -12.03 -17.09
N LEU A 122 -10.30 -12.76 -17.14
CA LEU A 122 -9.36 -12.82 -16.02
C LEU A 122 -8.78 -11.43 -15.70
N ASN A 123 -8.53 -10.60 -16.71
CA ASN A 123 -8.09 -9.22 -16.51
C ASN A 123 -9.12 -8.40 -15.72
N GLU A 124 -10.42 -8.66 -15.88
CA GLU A 124 -11.46 -8.00 -15.09
C GLU A 124 -11.58 -8.57 -13.67
N ARG A 125 -11.19 -9.84 -13.50
CA ARG A 125 -11.18 -10.54 -12.22
C ARG A 125 -10.01 -10.11 -11.32
N VAL A 126 -8.86 -9.69 -11.88
CA VAL A 126 -7.72 -9.19 -11.10
C VAL A 126 -8.09 -8.00 -10.18
N PRO A 127 -8.60 -6.86 -10.66
CA PRO A 127 -8.98 -5.74 -9.80
C PRO A 127 -10.16 -6.09 -8.86
N PHE A 128 -11.03 -7.01 -9.27
CA PHE A 128 -12.10 -7.54 -8.42
C PHE A 128 -11.54 -8.34 -7.23
N ASP A 129 -10.61 -9.26 -7.46
CA ASP A 129 -9.99 -10.08 -6.43
C ASP A 129 -9.03 -9.26 -5.54
N ILE A 130 -8.37 -8.23 -6.10
CA ILE A 130 -7.66 -7.21 -5.30
C ILE A 130 -8.64 -6.58 -4.31
N ALA A 131 -9.80 -6.12 -4.77
CA ALA A 131 -10.81 -5.56 -3.88
C ALA A 131 -11.36 -6.57 -2.85
N ARG A 132 -11.55 -7.84 -3.23
CA ARG A 132 -11.95 -8.93 -2.30
C ARG A 132 -10.96 -9.10 -1.15
N VAL A 133 -9.66 -9.07 -1.45
CA VAL A 133 -8.60 -9.21 -0.44
C VAL A 133 -8.54 -7.98 0.45
N ILE A 134 -8.61 -6.78 -0.13
CA ILE A 134 -8.58 -5.52 0.63
C ILE A 134 -9.81 -5.39 1.56
N CYS A 135 -11.00 -5.72 1.07
CA CYS A 135 -12.25 -5.64 1.82
C CYS A 135 -12.47 -6.82 2.78
N GLN A 136 -11.60 -7.84 2.83
CA GLN A 136 -11.78 -9.02 3.70
C GLN A 136 -12.22 -8.68 5.14
N PRO A 137 -11.64 -7.69 5.84
CA PRO A 137 -12.02 -7.39 7.22
C PRO A 137 -13.48 -6.90 7.39
N VAL A 138 -14.08 -6.35 6.34
CA VAL A 138 -15.48 -5.87 6.34
C VAL A 138 -16.49 -6.93 5.86
N ILE A 139 -16.03 -8.01 5.21
CA ILE A 139 -16.88 -9.08 4.65
C ILE A 139 -16.47 -10.48 5.16
N PRO A 140 -16.49 -10.74 6.47
CA PRO A 140 -16.01 -12.01 7.02
C PRO A 140 -16.81 -13.21 6.49
N ALA A 141 -16.13 -14.37 6.39
CA ALA A 141 -16.70 -15.65 6.00
C ALA A 141 -17.34 -15.75 4.60
N PHE A 142 -16.95 -14.88 3.66
CA PHE A 142 -17.38 -14.97 2.26
C PHE A 142 -16.67 -16.10 1.49
N LYS A 143 -17.37 -16.76 0.56
CA LYS A 143 -16.82 -17.81 -0.32
C LYS A 143 -16.68 -17.35 -1.78
N PRO A 144 -15.59 -17.70 -2.50
CA PRO A 144 -14.43 -18.47 -2.01
C PRO A 144 -13.66 -17.71 -0.93
N ASP A 145 -13.01 -18.46 -0.03
CA ASP A 145 -12.28 -17.83 1.08
C ASP A 145 -11.05 -17.07 0.58
N VAL A 146 -10.52 -16.20 1.42
CA VAL A 146 -9.44 -15.29 1.00
C VAL A 146 -8.18 -16.03 0.57
N THR A 147 -7.93 -17.24 1.08
CA THR A 147 -6.77 -18.04 0.69
C THR A 147 -6.92 -18.51 -0.75
N GLU A 148 -8.10 -18.99 -1.12
CA GLU A 148 -8.43 -19.35 -2.49
C GLU A 148 -8.40 -18.12 -3.43
N VAL A 149 -8.98 -17.00 -3.01
CA VAL A 149 -8.95 -15.73 -3.75
C VAL A 149 -7.50 -15.29 -4.01
N LYS A 150 -6.63 -15.30 -2.99
CA LYS A 150 -5.20 -14.93 -3.14
C LYS A 150 -4.46 -15.85 -4.09
N LYS A 151 -4.71 -17.15 -4.02
CA LYS A 151 -4.10 -18.14 -4.93
C LYS A 151 -4.51 -17.87 -6.38
N ARG A 152 -5.81 -17.68 -6.63
CA ARG A 152 -6.35 -17.35 -7.96
C ARG A 152 -5.81 -16.02 -8.46
N LEU A 153 -5.91 -14.96 -7.65
CA LEU A 153 -5.40 -13.63 -7.97
C LEU A 153 -3.93 -13.66 -8.37
N SER A 154 -3.09 -14.40 -7.65
CA SER A 154 -1.68 -14.53 -7.98
C SER A 154 -1.51 -15.08 -9.39
N ASN A 155 -2.19 -16.18 -9.72
CA ASN A 155 -2.12 -16.79 -11.05
C ASN A 155 -2.62 -15.86 -12.15
N ASP A 156 -3.77 -15.21 -11.94
CA ASP A 156 -4.41 -14.36 -12.94
C ASP A 156 -3.62 -13.08 -13.19
N TRP A 157 -3.07 -12.47 -12.14
CA TRP A 157 -2.22 -11.30 -12.25
C TRP A 157 -0.89 -11.63 -12.94
N HIS A 158 -0.27 -12.78 -12.65
CA HIS A 158 0.89 -13.24 -13.41
C HIS A 158 0.56 -13.41 -14.90
N ARG A 159 -0.57 -14.00 -15.26
CA ARG A 159 -1.00 -14.15 -16.67
C ARG A 159 -1.18 -12.81 -17.36
N PHE A 160 -1.79 -11.83 -16.68
CA PHE A 160 -1.91 -10.47 -17.18
C PHE A 160 -0.53 -9.85 -17.46
N ILE A 161 0.38 -9.92 -16.49
CA ILE A 161 1.73 -9.37 -16.58
C ILE A 161 2.48 -9.99 -17.77
N GLU A 162 2.46 -11.32 -17.90
CA GLU A 162 3.14 -12.03 -18.98
C GLU A 162 2.59 -11.71 -20.37
N ARG A 163 1.26 -11.51 -20.49
CA ARG A 163 0.64 -11.21 -21.79
C ARG A 163 0.89 -9.77 -22.24
N TYR A 164 0.69 -8.80 -21.35
CA TYR A 164 0.49 -7.41 -21.76
C TYR A 164 1.67 -6.49 -21.43
N LEU A 165 2.56 -6.88 -20.52
CA LEU A 165 3.63 -6.00 -20.03
C LEU A 165 5.01 -6.48 -20.46
N THR A 166 5.91 -5.54 -20.74
CA THR A 166 7.30 -5.83 -21.13
C THR A 166 8.27 -4.86 -20.46
N GLY A 167 9.56 -5.22 -20.39
CA GLY A 167 10.61 -4.35 -19.88
C GLY A 167 10.33 -3.79 -18.47
N ILE A 168 10.39 -2.47 -18.33
CA ILE A 168 10.24 -1.78 -17.04
C ILE A 168 8.82 -1.90 -16.48
N THR A 169 7.78 -1.88 -17.33
CA THR A 169 6.38 -1.98 -16.86
C THR A 169 6.10 -3.36 -16.28
N ARG A 170 6.60 -4.43 -16.91
CA ARG A 170 6.55 -5.80 -16.37
C ARG A 170 7.19 -5.89 -14.99
N ARG A 171 8.42 -5.40 -14.85
CA ARG A 171 9.14 -5.40 -13.56
C ARG A 171 8.37 -4.65 -12.47
N ARG A 172 7.85 -3.45 -12.79
CA ARG A 172 7.09 -2.63 -11.84
C ARG A 172 5.80 -3.33 -11.39
N SER A 173 5.06 -3.95 -12.29
CA SER A 173 3.84 -4.67 -11.95
C SER A 173 4.13 -5.93 -11.12
N GLN A 174 5.24 -6.64 -11.40
CA GLN A 174 5.71 -7.74 -10.55
C GLN A 174 6.08 -7.27 -9.13
N GLU A 175 6.82 -6.17 -9.00
CA GLU A 175 7.13 -5.56 -7.70
C GLU A 175 5.84 -5.14 -6.96
N GLN A 176 4.86 -4.58 -7.67
CA GLN A 176 3.58 -4.17 -7.09
C GLN A 176 2.77 -5.37 -6.58
N MET A 177 2.66 -6.43 -7.39
CA MET A 177 1.99 -7.66 -7.00
C MET A 177 2.65 -8.30 -5.77
N GLN A 178 3.98 -8.38 -5.74
CA GLN A 178 4.71 -8.89 -4.57
C GLN A 178 4.43 -8.07 -3.31
N ARG A 179 4.48 -6.74 -3.42
CA ARG A 179 4.14 -5.84 -2.31
C ARG A 179 2.71 -6.02 -1.85
N PHE A 180 1.77 -6.18 -2.77
CA PHE A 180 0.37 -6.44 -2.43
C PHE A 180 0.21 -7.72 -1.61
N PHE A 181 0.81 -8.83 -2.05
CA PHE A 181 0.73 -10.09 -1.31
C PHE A 181 1.46 -10.03 0.03
N GLN A 182 2.54 -9.26 0.12
CA GLN A 182 3.20 -8.97 1.39
C GLN A 182 2.28 -8.15 2.30
N GLU A 183 1.64 -7.10 1.78
CA GLU A 183 0.77 -6.19 2.52
C GLU A 183 -0.53 -6.84 3.04
N TYR A 184 -0.96 -7.91 2.37
CA TYR A 184 -2.13 -8.67 2.80
C TYR A 184 -1.77 -10.07 3.31
N ALA A 185 -0.50 -10.34 3.62
CA ALA A 185 -0.13 -11.59 4.26
C ALA A 185 -0.72 -11.67 5.68
N GLU A 186 -0.90 -12.91 6.18
CA GLU A 186 -1.27 -13.10 7.58
C GLU A 186 -0.14 -12.57 8.47
N LYS A 187 -0.47 -11.61 9.33
CA LYS A 187 0.48 -11.03 10.28
C LYS A 187 0.56 -11.95 11.49
N LYS A 188 1.69 -12.63 11.66
CA LYS A 188 1.95 -13.43 12.85
C LYS A 188 2.64 -12.58 13.90
N SER A 189 2.07 -12.56 15.09
CA SER A 189 2.73 -11.98 16.24
C SER A 189 4.03 -12.75 16.53
N GLY A 190 5.08 -12.02 16.90
CA GLY A 190 6.34 -12.61 17.33
C GLY A 190 7.57 -11.79 16.97
N THR A 191 8.72 -12.29 17.39
CA THR A 191 10.03 -11.68 17.17
C THR A 191 11.05 -12.70 16.70
N LYS A 192 11.95 -12.24 15.83
CA LYS A 192 13.16 -12.93 15.38
C LYS A 192 14.28 -12.81 16.42
N TYR A 193 14.27 -11.77 17.26
CA TYR A 193 15.33 -11.45 18.23
C TYR A 193 14.76 -11.11 19.62
N PRO A 194 15.55 -11.26 20.71
CA PRO A 194 15.11 -10.92 22.07
C PRO A 194 14.55 -9.50 22.19
N VAL A 195 13.48 -9.33 22.97
CA VAL A 195 12.81 -8.03 23.21
C VAL A 195 12.99 -7.58 24.66
N PRO A 196 12.67 -6.32 25.01
CA PRO A 196 12.59 -5.91 26.42
C PRO A 196 11.64 -6.82 27.21
N GLY A 197 12.02 -7.18 28.43
CA GLY A 197 11.19 -8.07 29.27
C GLY A 197 9.78 -7.53 29.54
N GLU A 198 9.60 -6.20 29.52
CA GLU A 198 8.28 -5.54 29.65
C GLU A 198 7.28 -5.86 28.53
N VAL A 199 7.75 -6.32 27.36
CA VAL A 199 6.91 -6.67 26.22
C VAL A 199 6.99 -8.14 25.83
N GLU A 200 7.77 -8.94 26.57
CA GLU A 200 7.89 -10.38 26.33
C GLU A 200 6.53 -11.07 26.53
N GLY A 201 6.18 -11.96 25.59
CA GLY A 201 4.89 -12.67 25.61
C GLY A 201 3.66 -11.83 25.23
N ARG A 202 3.81 -10.53 24.95
CA ARG A 202 2.71 -9.71 24.40
C ARG A 202 2.51 -10.00 22.90
N GLU A 203 1.31 -9.73 22.41
CA GLU A 203 1.09 -9.63 20.97
C GLU A 203 1.90 -8.46 20.43
N LEU A 204 2.81 -8.72 19.50
CA LEU A 204 3.70 -7.71 18.94
C LEU A 204 4.14 -8.08 17.53
N TYR A 205 4.59 -7.08 16.79
CA TYR A 205 5.18 -7.25 15.48
C TYR A 205 6.54 -6.57 15.42
N GLU A 206 7.50 -7.27 14.84
CA GLU A 206 8.87 -6.78 14.67
C GLU A 206 9.14 -6.44 13.21
N ILE A 207 9.74 -5.26 13.00
CA ILE A 207 10.32 -4.84 11.72
C ILE A 207 11.84 -4.87 11.88
N THR A 208 12.53 -5.61 11.02
CA THR A 208 13.99 -5.60 10.93
C THR A 208 14.46 -5.18 9.54
N PHE A 209 15.77 -5.29 9.26
CA PHE A 209 16.37 -4.87 7.99
C PHE A 209 15.67 -5.43 6.73
N SER A 210 15.11 -6.63 6.79
CA SER A 210 14.38 -7.25 5.67
C SER A 210 13.03 -6.61 5.39
N ASP A 211 12.49 -5.87 6.37
CA ASP A 211 11.12 -5.36 6.40
C ASP A 211 11.06 -3.83 6.22
N PHE A 212 12.22 -3.15 6.20
CA PHE A 212 12.29 -1.71 5.95
C PHE A 212 11.83 -1.36 4.53
N ASN A 213 10.79 -0.53 4.44
CA ASN A 213 10.06 -0.30 3.18
C ASN A 213 10.20 1.11 2.60
N GLN A 214 10.96 2.00 3.27
CA GLN A 214 11.25 3.36 2.77
C GLN A 214 12.70 3.55 2.31
N LEU A 215 13.56 2.55 2.42
CA LEU A 215 14.98 2.70 2.05
C LEU A 215 15.16 3.22 0.62
N LYS A 216 14.44 2.66 -0.36
CA LYS A 216 14.56 3.03 -1.78
C LYS A 216 14.19 4.49 -2.06
N SER A 217 13.15 5.02 -1.40
CA SER A 217 12.75 6.43 -1.54
C SER A 217 13.69 7.38 -0.81
N LEU A 218 14.40 6.89 0.22
CA LEU A 218 15.25 7.69 1.08
C LEU A 218 16.75 7.67 0.71
N GLN A 219 17.18 6.73 -0.14
CA GLN A 219 18.58 6.64 -0.60
C GLN A 219 19.11 7.95 -1.17
N PHE A 220 18.28 8.70 -1.89
CA PHE A 220 18.63 10.00 -2.44
C PHE A 220 18.97 11.05 -1.36
N TYR A 221 18.44 10.89 -0.14
CA TYR A 221 18.72 11.73 1.02
C TYR A 221 19.87 11.22 1.88
N GLY A 222 20.58 10.17 1.44
CA GLY A 222 21.75 9.59 2.12
C GLY A 222 21.44 8.45 3.09
N THR A 223 20.17 8.08 3.22
CA THR A 223 19.72 6.96 4.05
C THR A 223 20.18 5.66 3.45
N ARG A 224 20.81 4.82 4.27
CA ARG A 224 21.34 3.54 3.79
C ARG A 224 21.30 2.46 4.83
N MET A 225 21.39 1.23 4.34
CA MET A 225 21.72 0.08 5.17
C MET A 225 23.22 0.02 5.38
N LYS A 226 23.63 -0.35 6.59
CA LYS A 226 25.02 -0.60 6.97
C LYS A 226 25.12 -1.95 7.66
N HIS A 227 26.16 -2.72 7.34
CA HIS A 227 26.51 -3.89 8.12
C HIS A 227 27.01 -3.48 9.50
N ASP A 228 26.41 -4.07 10.52
CA ASP A 228 26.66 -3.73 11.91
C ASP A 228 26.45 -4.99 12.77
N PRO A 229 27.52 -5.60 13.31
CA PRO A 229 27.41 -6.88 14.02
C PRO A 229 26.60 -6.77 15.32
N ASP A 230 26.45 -5.56 15.88
CA ASP A 230 25.66 -5.33 17.08
C ASP A 230 24.16 -5.20 16.78
N ALA A 231 23.79 -5.01 15.50
CA ALA A 231 22.40 -4.86 15.08
C ALA A 231 21.72 -6.22 14.95
N ALA A 232 20.42 -6.27 15.24
CA ALA A 232 19.62 -7.45 14.98
C ALA A 232 19.59 -7.81 13.49
N GLY A 233 20.11 -9.00 13.17
CA GLY A 233 20.29 -9.44 11.78
C GLY A 233 21.51 -8.87 11.09
N GLY A 234 22.42 -8.23 11.83
CA GLY A 234 23.70 -7.75 11.34
C GLY A 234 23.60 -6.52 10.43
N GLN A 235 22.47 -5.83 10.40
CA GLN A 235 22.24 -4.65 9.56
C GLN A 235 21.37 -3.60 10.25
N ALA A 236 21.66 -2.33 9.99
CA ALA A 236 20.87 -1.20 10.45
C ALA A 236 20.69 -0.13 9.37
N MET A 237 19.55 0.56 9.41
CA MET A 237 19.22 1.68 8.54
C MET A 237 19.60 2.99 9.25
N GLY A 238 20.27 3.91 8.58
CA GLY A 238 20.65 5.15 9.23
C GLY A 238 21.12 6.23 8.27
N VAL A 239 21.46 7.37 8.88
CA VAL A 239 22.03 8.54 8.21
C VAL A 239 23.24 9.00 9.03
N ASP A 240 24.38 9.13 8.36
CA ASP A 240 25.63 9.61 8.95
C ASP A 240 26.26 10.73 8.09
N LYS A 241 26.28 10.55 6.78
CA LYS A 241 26.83 11.45 5.77
C LYS A 241 25.87 11.46 4.60
N SER A 242 25.35 12.65 4.30
CA SER A 242 24.54 12.89 3.12
C SER A 242 24.99 14.17 2.46
N PRO A 243 25.20 14.21 1.13
CA PRO A 243 25.51 15.44 0.41
C PRO A 243 24.33 16.44 0.43
N ARG A 244 23.14 16.00 0.89
CA ARG A 244 21.95 16.85 1.08
C ARG A 244 21.93 17.54 2.44
N ILE A 245 22.78 17.11 3.37
CA ILE A 245 22.95 17.80 4.65
C ILE A 245 23.88 18.98 4.41
N ALA A 246 23.31 20.19 4.40
CA ALA A 246 24.06 21.43 4.15
C ALA A 246 25.13 21.68 5.23
N ASP A 247 24.78 21.40 6.48
CA ASP A 247 25.68 21.51 7.63
C ASP A 247 25.56 20.24 8.50
N PRO A 248 26.55 19.32 8.42
CA PRO A 248 26.57 18.11 9.25
C PRO A 248 26.63 18.41 10.75
N GLY A 249 27.26 19.51 11.15
CA GLY A 249 27.32 19.95 12.55
C GLY A 249 25.92 20.31 13.06
N ASP A 250 25.20 21.18 12.35
CA ASP A 250 23.81 21.53 12.68
C ASP A 250 22.89 20.30 12.64
N PHE A 251 23.04 19.44 11.63
CA PHE A 251 22.22 18.22 11.52
C PHE A 251 22.32 17.34 12.76
N HIS A 252 23.53 17.05 13.24
CA HIS A 252 23.72 16.23 14.44
C HIS A 252 23.53 17.00 15.75
N ALA A 253 23.48 18.34 15.70
CA ALA A 253 23.23 19.17 16.87
C ALA A 253 21.75 19.18 17.30
N LYS A 254 20.83 19.00 16.34
CA LYS A 254 19.37 19.01 16.57
C LYS A 254 18.93 17.95 17.58
N GLU A 255 17.85 18.26 18.30
CA GLU A 255 17.15 17.27 19.12
C GLU A 255 16.65 16.11 18.25
N PHE A 256 16.72 14.90 18.80
CA PHE A 256 16.32 13.73 18.06
C PHE A 256 14.83 13.49 18.22
N HIS A 257 14.10 13.51 17.12
CA HIS A 257 12.64 13.41 17.11
C HIS A 257 12.20 12.01 16.73
N LEU A 258 11.17 11.51 17.40
CA LEU A 258 10.46 10.27 17.05
C LEU A 258 9.00 10.64 16.80
N GLY A 259 8.52 10.51 15.56
CA GLY A 259 7.17 10.98 15.23
C GLY A 259 6.39 10.03 14.34
N LEU A 260 5.07 10.12 14.45
CA LEU A 260 4.10 9.38 13.66
C LEU A 260 3.16 10.37 12.97
N GLN A 261 2.93 10.17 11.67
CA GLN A 261 2.08 11.03 10.86
C GLN A 261 1.10 10.20 10.04
N ASP A 262 -0.17 10.62 10.00
CA ASP A 262 -1.11 10.23 8.95
C ASP A 262 -0.81 11.08 7.71
N ARG A 263 -0.15 10.45 6.73
CA ARG A 263 0.35 11.13 5.53
C ARG A 263 -0.76 11.63 4.63
N LYS A 264 -1.84 10.85 4.49
CA LYS A 264 -2.97 11.17 3.62
C LYS A 264 -3.67 12.44 4.09
N ASN A 265 -3.87 12.56 5.39
CA ASN A 265 -4.56 13.70 6.00
C ASN A 265 -3.61 14.80 6.49
N ASN A 266 -2.30 14.63 6.28
CA ASN A 266 -1.23 15.52 6.75
C ASN A 266 -1.36 15.85 8.27
N LYS A 267 -1.72 14.84 9.07
CA LYS A 267 -2.01 15.00 10.51
C LYS A 267 -0.91 14.34 11.34
N SER A 268 -0.32 15.09 12.28
CA SER A 268 0.56 14.49 13.30
C SER A 268 -0.28 13.64 14.25
N LEU A 269 0.13 12.39 14.46
CA LEU A 269 -0.56 11.44 15.34
C LEU A 269 0.10 11.38 16.71
N LEU A 270 1.44 11.36 16.72
CA LEU A 270 2.25 11.32 17.93
C LEU A 270 3.63 11.93 17.63
N PHE A 271 4.24 12.53 18.64
CA PHE A 271 5.56 13.09 18.56
C PHE A 271 6.24 13.10 19.93
N THR A 272 7.48 12.62 19.98
CA THR A 272 8.32 12.55 21.17
C THR A 272 9.70 13.11 20.84
N ILE A 273 10.24 13.93 21.75
CA ILE A 273 11.61 14.45 21.68
C ILE A 273 12.48 13.58 22.58
N LEU A 274 13.56 13.04 22.01
CA LEU A 274 14.63 12.40 22.75
C LEU A 274 15.69 13.45 23.08
N SER A 275 15.66 13.92 24.31
CA SER A 275 16.67 14.84 24.86
C SER A 275 18.05 14.16 24.93
N ARG A 276 19.11 14.96 24.97
CA ARG A 276 20.49 14.46 24.98
C ARG A 276 20.79 13.60 26.20
N GLU A 277 20.15 13.88 27.32
CA GLU A 277 20.30 13.17 28.59
C GLU A 277 19.72 11.75 28.52
N GLN A 278 18.75 11.52 27.63
CA GLN A 278 18.14 10.21 27.41
C GLN A 278 18.94 9.34 26.44
N ILE A 279 19.90 9.92 25.69
CA ILE A 279 20.75 9.16 24.77
C ILE A 279 21.81 8.39 25.56
N PHE A 280 21.79 7.08 25.42
CA PHE A 280 22.79 6.20 26.01
C PHE A 280 24.20 6.50 25.49
N GLN A 281 25.17 6.50 26.41
CA GLN A 281 26.54 6.98 26.16
C GLN A 281 27.53 5.85 25.83
N ASP A 282 27.05 4.68 25.41
CA ASP A 282 27.88 3.48 25.21
C ASP A 282 27.99 3.04 23.73
N GLU A 283 27.40 3.80 22.82
CA GLU A 283 27.36 3.51 21.38
C GLU A 283 26.82 2.10 21.07
N LYS A 284 25.80 1.66 21.80
CA LYS A 284 25.05 0.42 21.56
C LYS A 284 23.61 0.69 21.16
N TYR A 285 22.93 -0.34 20.68
CA TYR A 285 21.50 -0.31 20.42
C TYR A 285 20.72 -0.35 21.73
N HIS A 286 19.84 0.63 21.92
CA HIS A 286 18.93 0.71 23.05
C HIS A 286 17.51 0.95 22.57
N TRP A 287 16.54 0.47 23.35
CA TRP A 287 15.13 0.68 23.08
C TRP A 287 14.68 2.05 23.55
N TYR A 288 14.02 2.78 22.66
CA TYR A 288 13.37 4.05 22.94
C TYR A 288 11.88 3.91 22.65
N SER A 289 11.06 4.24 23.63
CA SER A 289 9.61 4.33 23.46
C SER A 289 9.28 5.56 22.61
N VAL A 290 8.53 5.36 21.53
CA VAL A 290 7.90 6.45 20.77
C VAL A 290 6.60 6.85 21.45
N GLY A 291 5.85 5.86 21.93
CA GLY A 291 4.57 5.98 22.65
C GLY A 291 3.43 5.19 21.99
N THR A 292 2.22 5.37 22.52
CA THR A 292 1.01 4.67 22.05
C THR A 292 0.28 5.48 20.98
N VAL A 293 -0.09 4.82 19.87
CA VAL A 293 -0.77 5.41 18.71
C VAL A 293 -1.92 4.53 18.25
N GLU A 294 -2.97 5.16 17.71
CA GLU A 294 -3.96 4.50 16.87
C GLU A 294 -3.50 4.61 15.40
N LEU A 295 -3.17 3.48 14.77
CA LEU A 295 -2.73 3.51 13.38
C LEU A 295 -3.90 3.87 12.46
N SER A 296 -3.65 4.83 11.57
CA SER A 296 -4.44 5.08 10.36
C SER A 296 -3.94 4.24 9.17
N PRO A 297 -4.73 4.11 8.08
CA PRO A 297 -4.31 3.45 6.84
C PRO A 297 -3.08 4.07 6.16
N SER A 298 -2.61 5.25 6.58
CA SER A 298 -1.46 5.94 5.97
C SER A 298 -0.38 6.36 6.97
N THR A 299 -0.32 5.66 8.11
CA THR A 299 0.61 5.98 9.19
C THR A 299 2.06 5.78 8.79
N LEU A 300 2.87 6.82 8.96
CA LEU A 300 4.32 6.83 8.73
C LEU A 300 5.03 7.13 10.04
N LEU A 301 5.95 6.25 10.43
CA LEU A 301 6.98 6.56 11.42
C LEU A 301 8.09 7.35 10.73
N TRP A 302 8.51 8.46 11.34
CA TRP A 302 9.63 9.26 10.91
C TRP A 302 10.52 9.59 12.11
N LEU A 303 11.82 9.62 11.87
CA LEU A 303 12.84 9.90 12.88
C LEU A 303 13.70 11.06 12.39
N HIS A 304 14.14 11.88 13.35
CA HIS A 304 14.92 13.09 13.16
C HIS A 304 14.14 14.21 12.41
N PRO A 305 14.36 15.51 12.74
CA PRO A 305 13.68 16.63 12.07
C PRO A 305 13.83 16.69 10.55
N SER A 306 14.83 16.01 9.97
CA SER A 306 15.01 15.95 8.52
C SER A 306 14.08 14.97 7.81
N TRP A 307 13.40 14.08 8.54
CA TRP A 307 12.58 13.00 7.97
C TRP A 307 13.37 12.02 7.09
N TYR A 308 14.69 11.96 7.21
CA TYR A 308 15.50 11.08 6.36
C TYR A 308 15.50 9.62 6.82
N LEU A 309 14.88 9.32 7.95
CA LEU A 309 14.67 7.95 8.39
C LEU A 309 13.17 7.75 8.59
N GLN A 310 12.56 6.91 7.76
CA GLN A 310 11.12 6.67 7.78
C GLN A 310 10.80 5.18 7.67
N GLN A 311 9.62 4.80 8.14
CA GLN A 311 9.04 3.48 7.92
C GLN A 311 7.53 3.63 7.74
N ASN A 312 6.99 3.10 6.64
CA ASN A 312 5.55 3.06 6.46
C ASN A 312 4.96 1.93 7.31
N LEU A 313 4.04 2.29 8.21
CA LEU A 313 3.33 1.38 9.11
C LEU A 313 1.92 1.04 8.63
N SER A 314 1.50 1.51 7.46
CA SER A 314 0.19 1.18 6.86
C SER A 314 -0.06 -0.31 6.80
N TYR A 315 1.00 -1.11 6.60
CA TYR A 315 0.90 -2.56 6.61
C TYR A 315 0.27 -3.10 7.89
N PHE A 316 0.53 -2.49 9.06
CA PHE A 316 0.01 -2.99 10.34
C PHE A 316 -1.44 -2.59 10.62
N TYR A 317 -1.96 -1.60 9.90
CA TYR A 317 -3.38 -1.23 9.97
C TYR A 317 -4.27 -2.40 9.52
N THR A 318 -5.39 -2.58 10.22
CA THR A 318 -6.43 -3.55 9.92
C THR A 318 -7.78 -2.83 9.98
N PRO A 319 -8.52 -2.70 8.86
CA PRO A 319 -9.86 -2.13 8.88
C PRO A 319 -10.77 -2.83 9.90
N ASN A 320 -11.55 -2.07 10.68
CA ASN A 320 -12.46 -2.57 11.72
C ASN A 320 -11.79 -3.50 12.75
N ASP A 321 -10.52 -3.26 13.03
CA ASP A 321 -9.83 -3.95 14.08
C ASP A 321 -10.58 -3.80 15.42
N PRO A 322 -10.98 -4.91 16.09
CA PRO A 322 -11.66 -4.84 17.38
C PRO A 322 -10.80 -4.20 18.48
N ALA A 323 -9.47 -4.20 18.35
CA ALA A 323 -8.56 -3.50 19.25
C ALA A 323 -8.26 -2.06 18.84
N GLY A 324 -8.98 -1.53 17.84
CA GLY A 324 -8.88 -0.14 17.40
C GLY A 324 -7.54 0.23 16.80
N ASN A 325 -6.78 -0.72 16.22
CA ASN A 325 -5.44 -0.47 15.66
C ASN A 325 -4.49 0.23 16.64
N ARG A 326 -4.61 -0.06 17.94
CA ARG A 326 -3.86 0.63 18.99
C ARG A 326 -2.58 -0.12 19.33
N TYR A 327 -1.44 0.56 19.17
CA TYR A 327 -0.11 -0.01 19.36
C TYR A 327 0.78 0.92 20.16
N HIS A 328 1.60 0.34 21.04
CA HIS A 328 2.78 0.99 21.58
C HIS A 328 3.98 0.74 20.68
N ILE A 329 4.67 1.80 20.28
CA ILE A 329 5.78 1.73 19.32
C ILE A 329 7.11 1.92 20.05
N TYR A 330 8.04 1.00 19.81
CA TYR A 330 9.44 1.12 20.22
C TYR A 330 10.35 1.14 19.00
N VAL A 331 11.44 1.88 19.11
CA VAL A 331 12.54 1.87 18.14
C VAL A 331 13.84 1.50 18.84
N SER A 332 14.64 0.65 18.21
CA SER A 332 15.97 0.31 18.70
C SER A 332 17.00 1.16 17.96
N LEU A 333 17.65 2.08 18.68
CA LEU A 333 18.57 3.06 18.11
C LEU A 333 19.96 2.97 18.71
N LYS A 334 20.97 3.14 17.86
CA LYS A 334 22.35 3.38 18.25
C LYS A 334 22.78 4.76 17.79
N PHE A 335 23.31 5.55 18.72
CA PHE A 335 23.94 6.84 18.43
C PHE A 335 25.46 6.69 18.51
N CYS A 336 26.19 7.35 17.61
CA CYS A 336 27.65 7.29 17.54
C CYS A 336 28.25 8.68 17.34
N GLY A 337 29.46 8.89 17.84
CA GLY A 337 30.23 10.10 17.61
C GLY A 337 30.00 11.22 18.62
N PRO A 338 30.89 12.24 18.63
CA PRO A 338 30.96 13.25 19.67
C PRO A 338 29.72 14.15 19.77
N ALA A 339 28.88 14.20 18.73
CA ALA A 339 27.62 14.93 18.80
C ALA A 339 26.59 14.25 19.71
N TYR A 340 26.72 12.95 20.00
CA TYR A 340 25.77 12.19 20.80
C TYR A 340 26.38 11.54 22.05
N VAL A 341 27.64 11.09 21.95
CA VAL A 341 28.33 10.35 23.00
C VAL A 341 29.59 11.08 23.43
N LYS A 342 29.69 11.37 24.74
CA LYS A 342 30.85 12.07 25.32
C LYS A 342 32.14 11.31 25.03
N ASN A 343 33.15 12.05 24.56
CA ASN A 343 34.49 11.53 24.25
C ASN A 343 34.53 10.42 23.18
N SER A 344 33.49 10.29 22.36
CA SER A 344 33.53 9.34 21.24
C SER A 344 34.51 9.79 20.16
N ASN A 345 35.27 8.83 19.63
CA ASN A 345 36.16 8.99 18.48
C ASN A 345 35.53 8.48 17.18
N ARG A 346 34.26 8.06 17.20
CA ARG A 346 33.55 7.60 16.00
C ARG A 346 32.96 8.78 15.23
N GLU A 347 32.59 8.53 13.98
CA GLU A 347 31.84 9.50 13.19
C GLU A 347 30.42 9.67 13.73
N ASN A 348 29.89 10.88 13.64
CA ASN A 348 28.51 11.17 14.03
C ASN A 348 27.54 10.37 13.17
N ALA A 349 26.66 9.61 13.83
CA ALA A 349 25.65 8.81 13.15
C ALA A 349 24.53 8.42 14.11
N PHE A 350 23.37 8.10 13.55
CA PHE A 350 22.33 7.34 14.23
C PHE A 350 21.85 6.20 13.34
N TRP A 351 21.64 5.04 13.95
CA TRP A 351 21.28 3.78 13.29
C TRP A 351 20.05 3.16 13.95
N LEU A 352 19.12 2.70 13.13
CA LEU A 352 17.90 1.99 13.50
C LEU A 352 17.99 0.55 13.00
N ASP A 353 18.01 -0.42 13.90
CA ASP A 353 18.02 -1.84 13.52
C ASP A 353 16.64 -2.50 13.63
N ARG A 354 15.79 -2.03 14.55
CA ARG A 354 14.47 -2.62 14.80
C ARG A 354 13.39 -1.60 15.14
N ILE A 355 12.16 -1.95 14.80
CA ILE A 355 10.93 -1.31 15.30
C ILE A 355 10.04 -2.41 15.87
N LEU A 356 9.46 -2.18 17.05
CA LEU A 356 8.43 -3.04 17.62
C LEU A 356 7.10 -2.30 17.64
N LEU A 357 6.05 -2.98 17.18
CA LEU A 357 4.66 -2.58 17.34
C LEU A 357 4.01 -3.53 18.32
N VAL A 358 3.84 -3.10 19.57
CA VAL A 358 3.27 -3.92 20.63
C VAL A 358 1.79 -3.61 20.73
N ARG A 359 0.95 -4.63 20.59
CA ARG A 359 -0.50 -4.46 20.68
C ARG A 359 -0.89 -3.98 22.08
N GLU A 360 -1.72 -2.95 22.15
CA GLU A 360 -2.34 -2.61 23.43
C GLU A 360 -3.44 -3.61 23.76
N LYS A 361 -3.58 -3.93 25.04
CA LYS A 361 -4.70 -4.75 25.49
C LYS A 361 -5.98 -3.95 25.25
N CYS A 362 -7.01 -4.59 24.68
CA CYS A 362 -8.35 -4.08 24.80
C CYS A 362 -8.69 -4.07 26.29
N GLU A 363 -8.68 -2.91 26.92
CA GLU A 363 -9.45 -2.73 28.15
C GLU A 363 -10.90 -2.87 27.72
N SER A 364 -11.53 -3.97 28.15
CA SER A 364 -12.97 -4.14 28.00
C SER A 364 -13.67 -2.91 28.59
N LEU A 365 -14.26 -2.07 27.73
CA LEU A 365 -15.17 -1.01 28.14
C LEU A 365 -16.40 -1.59 28.85
#